data_AF-A0A939J3K4-F1
#
_entry.id   AF-A0A939J3K4-F1
#
_cell.length_a   1.000
_cell.length_b   1.000
_cell.length_c   1.000
_cell.angle_alpha   90.00
_cell.angle_beta   90.00
_cell.angle_gamma   90.00
#
_symmetry.space_group_name_H-M   'P 1'
#
loop_
_entity.id
_entity.type
_entity.pdbx_description
1 polymer ?
#
loop_
_entity_poly.entity_id
_entity_poly.type
_entity_poly.pdbx_seq_one_letter_code
_entity_poly.pdbx_strand_id
1 'polypeptide(L)'
;MEHEGTAGIHRLIARRFPWICAILIHLSLYAALTDMSTTDRAVLKGPKPIAVDIIFEHLTRAAGESPEVNTIPAPAAEQPLSASPDALAALPESREPSEADPPSKGPETNAAPPKRIWVTATRFHAGEVLGAPRSAQARAALATLSEAERREQLCALEAMEQVRRAHPGFRPTRLVPHAIRNSFRKENAVVAPAAAFRSNRLWYEIAYRCQLDETGTGVTGFEFALGDPVERSLWDELGLAATH
;
A
#
# COMPACT_ATOMS: atom_id res chain seq x y z
N MET A 1 13.23 63.46 -0.83
CA MET A 1 13.49 62.20 -0.10
C MET A 1 12.35 61.21 -0.33
N GLU A 2 11.87 61.07 -1.58
CA GLU A 2 10.65 60.28 -1.91
C GLU A 2 10.90 59.15 -2.92
N HIS A 3 12.09 59.06 -3.52
CA HIS A 3 12.37 58.06 -4.57
C HIS A 3 12.80 56.67 -4.06
N GLU A 4 13.07 56.52 -2.76
CA GLU A 4 13.63 55.26 -2.21
C GLU A 4 12.55 54.28 -1.71
N GLY A 5 11.35 54.77 -1.39
CA GLY A 5 10.23 53.94 -0.93
C GLY A 5 9.58 53.10 -2.04
N THR A 6 9.45 53.65 -3.24
CA THR A 6 8.77 52.99 -4.37
C THR A 6 9.55 51.76 -4.85
N ALA A 7 10.89 51.82 -4.87
CA ALA A 7 11.75 50.72 -5.29
C ALA A 7 11.67 49.50 -4.35
N GLY A 8 11.52 49.73 -3.04
CA GLY A 8 11.35 48.66 -2.05
C GLY A 8 10.00 47.93 -2.18
N ILE A 9 8.92 48.68 -2.45
CA ILE A 9 7.56 48.13 -2.60
C ILE A 9 7.47 47.25 -3.86
N HIS A 10 8.04 47.69 -4.99
CA HIS A 10 8.06 46.89 -6.23
C HIS A 10 8.81 45.57 -6.06
N ARG A 11 9.87 45.54 -5.25
CA ARG A 11 10.67 44.33 -4.98
C ARG A 11 9.97 43.34 -4.06
N LEU A 12 9.19 43.83 -3.08
CA LEU A 12 8.34 42.99 -2.23
C LEU A 12 7.21 42.34 -3.03
N ILE A 13 6.55 43.12 -3.89
CA ILE A 13 5.47 42.63 -4.76
C ILE A 13 6.01 41.57 -5.72
N ALA A 14 7.17 41.80 -6.36
CA ALA A 14 7.77 40.84 -7.29
C ALA A 14 8.18 39.50 -6.62
N ARG A 15 8.57 39.51 -5.34
CA ARG A 15 8.88 38.28 -4.58
C ARG A 15 7.64 37.49 -4.16
N ARG A 16 6.53 38.18 -3.88
CA ARG A 16 5.25 37.55 -3.47
C ARG A 16 4.36 37.19 -4.66
N PHE A 17 4.59 37.77 -5.83
CA PHE A 17 3.87 37.47 -7.06
C PHE A 17 3.81 35.98 -7.43
N PRO A 18 4.92 35.21 -7.45
CA PRO A 18 4.85 33.78 -7.76
C PRO A 18 4.03 32.98 -6.74
N TRP A 19 4.08 33.36 -5.46
CA TRP A 19 3.27 32.75 -4.39
C TRP A 19 1.78 33.05 -4.56
N ILE A 20 1.44 34.30 -4.88
CA ILE A 20 0.05 34.71 -5.14
C ILE A 20 -0.49 33.98 -6.38
N CYS A 21 0.29 33.89 -7.46
CA CYS A 21 -0.09 33.12 -8.64
C CYS A 21 -0.29 31.63 -8.32
N ALA A 22 0.61 31.02 -7.53
CA ALA A 22 0.47 29.63 -7.11
C ALA A 22 -0.80 29.41 -6.30
N ILE A 23 -1.09 30.26 -5.31
CA ILE A 23 -2.31 30.18 -4.51
C ILE A 23 -3.56 30.30 -5.41
N LEU A 24 -3.58 31.25 -6.35
CA LEU A 24 -4.71 31.43 -7.26
C LEU A 24 -4.92 30.23 -8.20
N ILE A 25 -3.85 29.59 -8.67
CA ILE A 25 -3.93 28.36 -9.48
C ILE A 25 -4.46 27.18 -8.66
N HIS A 26 -4.03 27.03 -7.41
CA HIS A 26 -4.51 25.95 -6.55
C HIS A 26 -5.99 26.16 -6.17
N LEU A 27 -6.40 27.40 -5.88
CA LEU A 27 -7.80 27.72 -5.59
C LEU A 27 -8.71 27.51 -6.81
N SER A 28 -8.26 27.87 -8.02
CA SER A 28 -9.04 27.63 -9.23
C SER A 28 -9.16 26.14 -9.57
N LEU A 29 -8.07 25.38 -9.41
CA LEU A 29 -8.09 23.93 -9.59
C LEU A 29 -9.00 23.24 -8.56
N TYR A 30 -8.91 23.64 -7.29
CA TYR A 30 -9.78 23.11 -6.23
C TYR A 30 -11.25 23.38 -6.54
N ALA A 31 -11.60 24.62 -6.93
CA ALA A 31 -12.98 24.96 -7.31
C ALA A 31 -13.48 24.12 -8.49
N ALA A 32 -12.66 23.95 -9.54
CA ALA A 32 -13.01 23.12 -10.70
C ALA A 32 -13.22 21.63 -10.32
N LEU A 33 -12.39 21.09 -9.43
CA LEU A 33 -12.53 19.72 -8.95
C LEU A 33 -13.78 19.55 -8.08
N THR A 34 -14.13 20.52 -7.24
CA THR A 34 -15.35 20.47 -6.44
C THR A 34 -16.62 20.57 -7.28
N ASP A 35 -16.63 21.41 -8.33
CA ASP A 35 -17.78 21.57 -9.23
C ASP A 35 -18.04 20.29 -10.08
N MET A 36 -16.96 19.62 -10.47
CA MET A 36 -17.04 18.34 -11.18
C MET A 36 -17.55 17.22 -10.27
N SER A 37 -17.25 17.26 -8.96
CA SER A 37 -17.76 16.28 -7.98
C SER A 37 -19.24 16.46 -7.65
N THR A 38 -19.78 17.67 -7.76
CA THR A 38 -21.21 17.95 -7.51
C THR A 38 -22.08 17.63 -8.71
N THR A 39 -21.52 17.65 -9.92
CA THR A 39 -22.25 17.41 -11.18
C THR A 39 -22.52 15.91 -11.41
N ASP A 40 -21.72 15.01 -10.84
CA ASP A 40 -21.85 13.55 -11.04
C ASP A 40 -22.83 12.85 -10.07
N ARG A 41 -23.58 13.63 -9.27
CA ARG A 41 -24.61 13.13 -8.34
C ARG A 41 -26.03 13.30 -8.87
N ALA A 42 -26.21 13.35 -10.20
CA ALA A 42 -27.50 13.15 -10.82
C ALA A 42 -27.92 11.68 -10.63
N VAL A 43 -28.73 11.46 -9.60
CA VAL A 43 -29.36 10.21 -9.19
C VAL A 43 -29.96 9.46 -10.39
N LEU A 44 -29.29 8.41 -10.86
CA LEU A 44 -29.96 7.36 -11.62
C LEU A 44 -30.90 6.62 -10.66
N LYS A 45 -32.20 6.84 -10.86
CA LYS A 45 -33.28 6.17 -10.13
C LYS A 45 -33.23 4.67 -10.47
N GLY A 46 -32.50 3.90 -9.66
CA GLY A 46 -32.50 2.43 -9.76
C GLY A 46 -33.90 1.84 -9.56
N PRO A 47 -34.25 0.72 -10.23
CA PRO A 47 -35.55 0.09 -10.07
C PRO A 47 -35.76 -0.42 -8.63
N LYS A 48 -37.02 -0.33 -8.16
CA LYS A 48 -37.43 -0.68 -6.78
C LYS A 48 -37.05 -2.14 -6.44
N PRO A 49 -36.53 -2.41 -5.23
CA PRO A 49 -36.24 -3.77 -4.81
C PRO A 49 -37.54 -4.57 -4.65
N ILE A 50 -37.57 -5.75 -5.26
CA ILE A 50 -38.63 -6.75 -5.06
C ILE A 50 -38.30 -7.47 -3.75
N ALA A 51 -39.14 -7.29 -2.74
CA ALA A 51 -39.11 -8.14 -1.54
C ALA A 51 -39.68 -9.51 -1.91
N VAL A 52 -38.86 -10.55 -1.79
CA VAL A 52 -39.31 -11.94 -1.88
C VAL A 52 -39.36 -12.47 -0.45
N ASP A 53 -40.57 -12.67 0.06
CA ASP A 53 -40.79 -13.44 1.29
C ASP A 53 -40.37 -14.88 1.05
N ILE A 54 -39.36 -15.34 1.78
CA ILE A 54 -38.97 -16.75 1.82
C ILE A 54 -39.93 -17.44 2.78
N ILE A 55 -40.94 -18.11 2.23
CA ILE A 55 -41.80 -19.03 3.00
C ILE A 55 -40.96 -20.29 3.29
N PHE A 56 -40.52 -20.45 4.53
CA PHE A 56 -39.97 -21.71 5.03
C PHE A 56 -41.11 -22.56 5.60
N GLU A 57 -41.98 -23.05 4.72
CA GLU A 57 -42.91 -24.12 5.05
C GLU A 57 -42.16 -25.44 4.86
N HIS A 58 -42.28 -26.35 5.83
CA HIS A 58 -41.72 -27.70 5.87
C HIS A 58 -40.30 -27.82 6.41
N LEU A 59 -40.25 -28.00 7.73
CA LEU A 59 -39.47 -28.95 8.53
C LEU A 59 -39.71 -28.42 9.96
N THR A 60 -40.62 -28.92 10.78
CA THR A 60 -40.67 -30.29 11.32
C THR A 60 -41.94 -30.40 12.19
N ARG A 61 -42.86 -31.31 11.84
CA ARG A 61 -43.96 -31.76 12.72
C ARG A 61 -43.95 -33.28 12.82
N ALA A 62 -43.38 -33.80 13.91
CA ALA A 62 -43.68 -35.05 14.60
C ALA A 62 -42.58 -35.20 15.67
N ALA A 63 -42.89 -34.95 16.95
CA ALA A 63 -43.19 -35.99 17.95
C ALA A 63 -41.99 -36.93 18.20
N GLY A 64 -41.42 -37.08 19.38
CA GLY A 64 -41.65 -36.59 20.73
C GLY A 64 -40.51 -37.15 21.61
N GLU A 65 -40.37 -36.63 22.83
CA GLU A 65 -39.86 -37.25 24.07
C GLU A 65 -39.13 -36.18 24.91
N SER A 66 -39.68 -35.90 26.09
CA SER A 66 -39.05 -35.21 27.22
C SER A 66 -39.43 -36.05 28.46
N PRO A 67 -38.54 -36.25 29.44
CA PRO A 67 -38.48 -35.34 30.59
C PRO A 67 -37.02 -34.98 30.93
N GLU A 68 -36.67 -33.96 31.72
CA GLU A 68 -37.17 -33.67 33.05
C GLU A 68 -36.88 -32.22 33.45
N VAL A 69 -37.81 -31.69 34.23
CA VAL A 69 -38.01 -30.31 34.63
C VAL A 69 -37.29 -30.02 35.94
N ASN A 70 -36.68 -28.85 36.08
CA ASN A 70 -36.74 -28.15 37.35
C ASN A 70 -36.78 -26.64 37.14
N THR A 71 -37.76 -25.98 37.75
CA THR A 71 -38.15 -24.61 37.45
C THR A 71 -38.28 -23.77 38.72
N ILE A 72 -38.01 -22.46 38.52
CA ILE A 72 -38.70 -21.28 39.09
C ILE A 72 -38.23 -20.79 40.49
N PRO A 73 -38.31 -19.48 40.83
CA PRO A 73 -38.82 -18.30 40.09
C PRO A 73 -37.88 -17.09 39.98
N ALA A 74 -38.18 -16.20 39.01
CA ALA A 74 -37.92 -14.76 39.08
C ALA A 74 -39.12 -14.02 39.74
N PRO A 75 -38.96 -12.74 40.12
CA PRO A 75 -39.74 -11.74 39.37
C PRO A 75 -39.07 -10.36 39.16
N ALA A 76 -39.32 -9.84 37.95
CA ALA A 76 -39.87 -8.52 37.59
C ALA A 76 -39.05 -7.20 37.63
N ALA A 77 -39.38 -6.41 36.59
CA ALA A 77 -39.25 -4.95 36.38
C ALA A 77 -37.85 -4.37 36.05
N GLU A 78 -37.64 -3.34 35.23
CA GLU A 78 -38.35 -2.71 34.10
C GLU A 78 -37.36 -1.68 33.50
N GLN A 79 -37.06 -1.81 32.20
CA GLN A 79 -36.88 -0.75 31.17
C GLN A 79 -35.82 0.39 31.26
N PRO A 80 -35.47 0.99 30.09
CA PRO A 80 -34.21 1.71 29.83
C PRO A 80 -34.38 3.22 29.58
N LEU A 81 -33.31 4.01 29.74
CA LEU A 81 -33.21 5.37 29.18
C LEU A 81 -31.75 5.63 28.72
N SER A 82 -31.52 5.78 27.42
CA SER A 82 -31.46 7.08 26.71
C SER A 82 -30.16 7.85 26.99
N ALA A 83 -29.27 7.87 26.00
CA ALA A 83 -28.25 8.91 25.87
C ALA A 83 -28.28 9.43 24.43
N SER A 84 -28.76 10.66 24.27
CA SER A 84 -28.59 11.51 23.10
C SER A 84 -27.61 12.65 23.44
N PRO A 85 -27.07 13.35 22.43
CA PRO A 85 -25.72 13.92 22.43
C PRO A 85 -25.64 15.41 22.80
N ASP A 86 -24.40 15.91 22.76
CA ASP A 86 -23.92 17.30 22.76
C ASP A 86 -23.49 17.91 24.09
N ALA A 87 -22.18 18.14 24.23
CA ALA A 87 -21.61 19.49 24.14
C ALA A 87 -20.08 19.49 24.37
N LEU A 88 -19.36 19.87 23.30
CA LEU A 88 -18.18 20.74 23.26
C LEU A 88 -17.50 21.14 24.59
N ALA A 89 -16.19 20.93 24.71
CA ALA A 89 -15.19 22.03 24.70
C ALA A 89 -13.74 21.55 25.03
N ALA A 90 -12.79 22.22 24.34
CA ALA A 90 -11.38 22.42 24.68
C ALA A 90 -10.33 21.35 24.28
N LEU A 91 -9.83 21.48 23.04
CA LEU A 91 -8.49 21.04 22.60
C LEU A 91 -7.52 22.24 22.67
N PRO A 92 -6.25 22.07 23.11
CA PRO A 92 -5.23 23.10 22.95
C PRO A 92 -4.53 23.02 21.59
N GLU A 93 -4.50 24.20 20.94
CA GLU A 93 -3.62 24.79 19.93
C GLU A 93 -2.58 23.91 19.20
N SER A 94 -2.80 23.78 17.88
CA SER A 94 -1.83 23.41 16.85
C SER A 94 -0.65 24.38 16.75
N ARG A 95 0.57 23.86 16.60
CA ARG A 95 1.69 24.60 16.01
C ARG A 95 1.72 24.34 14.51
N GLU A 96 1.70 25.42 13.72
CA GLU A 96 1.76 25.36 12.27
C GLU A 96 3.16 25.01 11.72
N PRO A 97 3.22 24.50 10.47
CA PRO A 97 4.43 24.07 9.78
C PRO A 97 5.24 25.24 9.20
N SER A 98 6.57 25.21 9.39
CA SER A 98 7.52 26.12 8.75
C SER A 98 7.88 25.62 7.34
N GLU A 99 7.79 26.51 6.35
CA GLU A 99 8.10 26.27 4.93
C GLU A 99 9.60 26.09 4.64
N ALA A 100 9.88 24.99 3.94
CA ALA A 100 10.76 24.82 2.77
C ALA A 100 12.00 25.73 2.59
N ASP A 101 13.15 25.17 2.92
CA ASP A 101 14.43 25.43 2.25
C ASP A 101 14.44 24.80 0.82
N PRO A 102 15.25 25.32 -0.14
CA PRO A 102 15.37 24.75 -1.50
C PRO A 102 15.82 23.27 -1.45
N PRO A 103 15.65 22.49 -2.54
CA PRO A 103 15.97 21.07 -2.53
C PRO A 103 17.46 20.88 -2.28
N SER A 104 17.81 20.71 -1.00
CA SER A 104 19.04 20.10 -0.59
C SER A 104 19.02 18.72 -1.22
N LYS A 105 19.98 18.46 -2.10
CA LYS A 105 20.33 17.10 -2.50
C LYS A 105 20.35 16.28 -1.20
N GLY A 106 19.32 15.44 -1.01
CA GLY A 106 19.42 14.35 -0.04
C GLY A 106 20.75 13.65 -0.30
N PRO A 107 21.43 13.12 0.71
CA PRO A 107 22.74 12.54 0.51
C PRO A 107 22.62 11.49 -0.60
N GLU A 108 23.07 11.84 -1.80
CA GLU A 108 23.64 10.91 -2.74
C GLU A 108 24.84 10.36 -1.99
N THR A 109 24.55 9.41 -1.11
CA THR A 109 25.51 8.46 -0.61
C THR A 109 25.99 7.74 -1.86
N ASN A 110 27.02 8.32 -2.45
CA ASN A 110 28.01 7.69 -3.30
C ASN A 110 28.84 6.70 -2.45
N ALA A 111 28.22 6.02 -1.48
CA ALA A 111 28.80 4.79 -0.97
C ALA A 111 28.66 3.79 -2.10
N ALA A 112 29.81 3.30 -2.56
CA ALA A 112 29.86 2.06 -3.30
C ALA A 112 28.96 1.04 -2.58
N PRO A 113 28.09 0.30 -3.30
CA PRO A 113 27.25 -0.68 -2.67
C PRO A 113 28.13 -1.61 -1.82
N PRO A 114 27.71 -1.98 -0.60
CA PRO A 114 28.47 -2.91 0.23
C PRO A 114 28.83 -4.14 -0.60
N LYS A 115 30.00 -4.74 -0.36
CA LYS A 115 30.49 -5.91 -1.10
C LYS A 115 29.58 -7.10 -0.79
N ARG A 116 28.49 -7.18 -1.53
CA ARG A 116 27.47 -8.21 -1.45
C ARG A 116 28.02 -9.52 -2.03
N ILE A 117 27.78 -10.62 -1.33
CA ILE A 117 28.01 -11.96 -1.86
C ILE A 117 26.81 -12.29 -2.74
N TRP A 118 27.03 -12.33 -4.06
CA TRP A 118 26.01 -12.71 -5.03
C TRP A 118 25.90 -14.23 -5.11
N VAL A 119 24.66 -14.70 -5.13
CA VAL A 119 24.29 -16.09 -5.36
C VAL A 119 23.60 -16.17 -6.72
N THR A 120 24.16 -16.98 -7.61
CA THR A 120 23.55 -17.30 -8.91
C THR A 120 22.69 -18.56 -8.77
N ALA A 121 21.40 -18.45 -9.08
CA ALA A 121 20.47 -19.56 -8.97
C ALA A 121 20.60 -20.50 -10.18
N THR A 122 20.52 -21.80 -9.93
CA THR A 122 20.55 -22.87 -10.95
C THR A 122 19.17 -23.46 -11.23
N ARG A 123 18.16 -23.11 -10.43
CA ARG A 123 16.77 -23.52 -10.58
C ARG A 123 15.86 -22.34 -10.26
N PHE A 124 14.75 -22.21 -10.99
CA PHE A 124 13.77 -21.14 -10.80
C PHE A 124 12.46 -21.71 -10.27
N HIS A 125 11.73 -20.91 -9.48
CA HIS A 125 10.64 -21.40 -8.63
C HIS A 125 9.31 -20.72 -8.88
N ALA A 126 9.29 -19.50 -9.41
CA ALA A 126 8.07 -18.72 -9.59
C ALA A 126 7.02 -19.45 -10.46
N GLY A 127 7.46 -20.12 -11.53
CA GLY A 127 6.58 -20.92 -12.38
C GLY A 127 5.92 -22.08 -11.63
N GLU A 128 6.69 -22.85 -10.84
CA GLU A 128 6.17 -23.95 -10.00
C GLU A 128 5.17 -23.42 -8.96
N VAL A 129 5.49 -22.30 -8.32
CA VAL A 129 4.64 -21.69 -7.30
C VAL A 129 3.33 -21.16 -7.89
N LEU A 130 3.38 -20.48 -9.04
CA LEU A 130 2.19 -19.97 -9.71
C LEU A 130 1.34 -21.11 -10.30
N GLY A 131 1.97 -22.18 -10.79
CA GLY A 131 1.28 -23.35 -11.33
C GLY A 131 0.46 -24.13 -10.30
N ALA A 132 0.76 -23.99 -9.00
CA ALA A 132 0.03 -24.70 -7.96
C ALA A 132 -1.45 -24.25 -7.85
N PRO A 133 -2.41 -25.16 -7.57
CA PRO A 133 -3.83 -24.81 -7.43
C PRO A 133 -4.10 -23.71 -6.39
N ARG A 134 -3.38 -23.74 -5.27
CA ARG A 134 -3.45 -22.72 -4.20
C ARG A 134 -3.11 -21.30 -4.65
N SER A 135 -2.43 -21.15 -5.80
CA SER A 135 -1.99 -19.87 -6.34
C SER A 135 -2.96 -19.32 -7.40
N ALA A 136 -4.17 -19.88 -7.52
CA ALA A 136 -5.17 -19.42 -8.50
C ALA A 136 -5.49 -17.93 -8.39
N GLN A 137 -5.67 -17.41 -7.17
CA GLN A 137 -5.92 -15.99 -6.94
C GLN A 137 -4.72 -15.12 -7.35
N ALA A 138 -3.49 -15.56 -7.04
CA ALA A 138 -2.28 -14.85 -7.43
C ALA A 138 -2.13 -14.79 -8.96
N ARG A 139 -2.40 -15.90 -9.66
CA ARG A 139 -2.42 -15.93 -11.14
C ARG A 139 -3.48 -14.99 -11.72
N ALA A 140 -4.68 -14.98 -11.14
CA ALA A 140 -5.75 -14.08 -11.57
C ALA A 140 -5.35 -12.61 -11.37
N ALA A 141 -4.76 -12.26 -10.23
CA ALA A 141 -4.26 -10.91 -9.96
C ALA A 141 -3.12 -10.50 -10.92
N LEU A 142 -2.17 -11.41 -11.21
CA LEU A 142 -1.11 -11.13 -12.19
C LEU A 142 -1.65 -10.87 -13.60
N ALA A 143 -2.78 -11.48 -13.96
CA ALA A 143 -3.40 -11.28 -15.27
C ALA A 143 -4.07 -9.91 -15.43
N THR A 144 -4.34 -9.18 -14.34
CA THR A 144 -4.90 -7.82 -14.39
C THR A 144 -3.84 -6.72 -14.46
N LEU A 145 -2.56 -7.08 -14.28
CA LEU A 145 -1.45 -6.13 -14.29
C LEU A 145 -0.99 -5.81 -15.71
N SER A 146 -0.37 -4.65 -15.90
CA SER A 146 0.37 -4.37 -17.12
C SER A 146 1.52 -5.38 -17.31
N GLU A 147 2.00 -5.52 -18.53
CA GLU A 147 3.11 -6.43 -18.84
C GLU A 147 4.38 -6.10 -18.04
N ALA A 148 4.66 -4.81 -17.81
CA ALA A 148 5.79 -4.36 -17.00
C ALA A 148 5.63 -4.78 -15.52
N GLU A 149 4.49 -4.48 -14.91
CA GLU A 149 4.20 -4.83 -13.52
C GLU A 149 4.18 -6.35 -13.32
N ARG A 150 3.56 -7.10 -14.24
CA ARG A 150 3.52 -8.57 -14.17
C ARG A 150 4.92 -9.18 -14.13
N ARG A 151 5.86 -8.66 -14.93
CA ARG A 151 7.27 -9.09 -14.91
C ARG A 151 7.96 -8.77 -13.59
N GLU A 152 7.77 -7.57 -13.07
CA GLU A 152 8.32 -7.18 -11.77
C GLU A 152 7.79 -8.07 -10.64
N GLN A 153 6.48 -8.36 -10.63
CA GLN A 153 5.86 -9.25 -9.64
C GLN A 153 6.35 -10.69 -9.76
N LEU A 154 6.54 -11.20 -10.99
CA LEU A 154 7.12 -12.52 -11.22
C LEU A 154 8.55 -12.60 -10.65
N CYS A 155 9.37 -11.58 -10.90
CA CYS A 155 10.74 -11.50 -10.37
C CYS A 155 10.77 -11.31 -8.85
N ALA A 156 9.82 -10.56 -8.28
CA ALA A 156 9.68 -10.42 -6.84
C ALA A 156 9.29 -11.75 -6.16
N LEU A 157 8.38 -12.51 -6.79
CA LEU A 157 8.04 -13.86 -6.35
C LEU A 157 9.25 -14.79 -6.40
N GLU A 158 9.99 -14.78 -7.51
CA GLU A 158 11.23 -15.56 -7.66
C GLU A 158 12.23 -15.23 -6.55
N ALA A 159 12.50 -13.94 -6.31
CA ALA A 159 13.41 -13.50 -5.25
C ALA A 159 13.01 -14.05 -3.88
N MET A 160 11.72 -13.98 -3.53
CA MET A 160 11.22 -14.51 -2.27
C MET A 160 11.39 -16.04 -2.17
N GLU A 161 11.18 -16.78 -3.25
CA GLU A 161 11.38 -18.23 -3.27
C GLU A 161 12.87 -18.62 -3.16
N GLN A 162 13.74 -17.89 -3.84
CA GLN A 162 15.20 -18.09 -3.77
C GLN A 162 15.71 -17.90 -2.35
N VAL A 163 15.32 -16.79 -1.70
CA VAL A 163 15.69 -16.54 -0.30
C VAL A 163 15.17 -17.63 0.63
N ARG A 164 13.91 -18.04 0.48
CA ARG A 164 13.31 -19.08 1.34
C ARG A 164 14.05 -20.42 1.26
N ARG A 165 14.53 -20.79 0.07
CA ARG A 165 15.20 -22.08 -0.17
C ARG A 165 16.68 -22.04 0.18
N ALA A 166 17.37 -20.95 -0.15
CA ALA A 166 18.78 -20.78 0.19
C ALA A 166 18.99 -20.59 1.70
N HIS A 167 18.00 -20.02 2.40
CA HIS A 167 18.12 -19.68 3.81
C HIS A 167 16.86 -20.09 4.60
N PRO A 168 16.80 -21.32 5.15
CA PRO A 168 15.60 -21.86 5.81
C PRO A 168 15.05 -21.06 7.00
N GLY A 169 15.86 -20.16 7.59
CA GLY A 169 15.43 -19.26 8.65
C GLY A 169 14.53 -18.10 8.17
N PHE A 170 14.54 -17.79 6.88
CA PHE A 170 13.69 -16.76 6.31
C PHE A 170 12.35 -17.33 5.84
N ARG A 171 11.29 -16.56 6.09
CA ARG A 171 9.93 -16.77 5.58
C ARG A 171 9.47 -15.50 4.89
N PRO A 172 9.94 -15.22 3.66
CA PRO A 172 9.55 -14.01 2.95
C PRO A 172 8.03 -13.98 2.71
N THR A 173 7.40 -12.87 3.06
CA THR A 173 5.94 -12.66 2.89
C THR A 173 5.59 -11.47 2.02
N ARG A 174 6.55 -10.55 1.81
CA ARG A 174 6.39 -9.37 0.96
C ARG A 174 7.74 -8.96 0.42
N LEU A 175 7.77 -8.43 -0.79
CA LEU A 175 8.93 -7.79 -1.38
C LEU A 175 8.50 -6.45 -2.00
N VAL A 176 9.30 -5.42 -1.80
CA VAL A 176 9.09 -4.06 -2.33
C VAL A 176 10.31 -3.74 -3.22
N PRO A 177 10.19 -3.89 -4.55
CA PRO A 177 11.34 -3.80 -5.47
C PRO A 177 12.02 -2.42 -5.49
N HIS A 178 11.26 -1.37 -5.19
CA HIS A 178 11.70 0.03 -5.25
C HIS A 178 11.93 0.64 -3.86
N ALA A 179 12.08 -0.17 -2.82
CA ALA A 179 12.14 0.33 -1.44
C ALA A 179 13.34 1.25 -1.17
N ILE A 180 14.54 0.83 -1.55
CA ILE A 180 15.79 1.52 -1.20
C ILE A 180 16.39 2.21 -2.43
N ARG A 181 16.42 1.52 -3.57
CA ARG A 181 16.75 2.08 -4.88
C ARG A 181 15.72 1.62 -5.90
N ASN A 182 15.42 2.47 -6.87
CA ASN A 182 14.48 2.14 -7.93
C ASN A 182 14.94 0.89 -8.68
N SER A 183 14.04 -0.09 -8.77
CA SER A 183 14.16 -1.17 -9.74
C SER A 183 13.98 -0.62 -11.15
N PHE A 184 14.60 -1.26 -12.13
CA PHE A 184 14.51 -0.87 -13.53
C PHE A 184 14.57 -2.09 -14.44
N ARG A 185 14.10 -1.92 -15.67
CA ARG A 185 14.19 -2.94 -16.71
C ARG A 185 15.37 -2.67 -17.63
N LYS A 186 16.07 -3.73 -18.02
CA LYS A 186 17.09 -3.72 -19.06
C LYS A 186 16.85 -4.91 -19.97
N GLU A 187 16.46 -4.66 -21.21
CA GLU A 187 16.08 -5.72 -22.16
C GLU A 187 14.97 -6.62 -21.56
N ASN A 188 15.19 -7.94 -21.48
CA ASN A 188 14.31 -8.92 -20.84
C ASN A 188 14.66 -9.18 -19.37
N ALA A 189 15.39 -8.27 -18.73
CA ALA A 189 15.74 -8.36 -17.32
C ALA A 189 15.05 -7.29 -16.46
N VAL A 190 14.68 -7.67 -15.24
CA VAL A 190 14.35 -6.77 -14.13
C VAL A 190 15.54 -6.74 -13.17
N VAL A 191 16.03 -5.54 -12.86
CA VAL A 191 17.16 -5.32 -11.94
C VAL A 191 16.66 -4.49 -10.77
N ALA A 192 16.82 -5.01 -9.56
CA ALA A 192 16.60 -4.28 -8.32
C ALA A 192 17.95 -4.11 -7.61
N PRO A 193 18.60 -2.94 -7.71
CA PRO A 193 19.92 -2.72 -7.10
C PRO A 193 19.89 -2.74 -5.57
N ALA A 194 18.76 -2.34 -4.98
CA ALA A 194 18.47 -2.41 -3.55
C ALA A 194 16.95 -2.36 -3.33
N ALA A 195 16.36 -3.50 -3.00
CA ALA A 195 14.96 -3.68 -2.62
C ALA A 195 14.88 -4.11 -1.16
N ALA A 196 13.66 -4.25 -0.64
CA ALA A 196 13.42 -4.79 0.70
C ALA A 196 12.45 -5.96 0.64
N PHE A 197 12.70 -7.01 1.41
CA PHE A 197 11.73 -8.07 1.65
C PHE A 197 11.45 -8.23 3.14
N ARG A 198 10.21 -8.60 3.46
CA ARG A 198 9.76 -8.82 4.83
C ARG A 198 9.83 -10.29 5.16
N SER A 199 10.44 -10.63 6.29
CA SER A 199 10.47 -11.97 6.86
C SER A 199 10.45 -11.89 8.38
N ASN A 200 9.67 -12.75 9.04
CA ASN A 200 9.57 -12.79 10.51
C ASN A 200 9.32 -11.40 11.15
N ARG A 201 8.46 -10.58 10.51
CA ARG A 201 8.12 -9.19 10.91
C ARG A 201 9.27 -8.17 10.84
N LEU A 202 10.40 -8.53 10.25
CA LEU A 202 11.51 -7.62 9.98
C LEU A 202 11.69 -7.43 8.48
N TRP A 203 12.23 -6.28 8.09
CA TRP A 203 12.60 -5.98 6.72
C TRP A 203 14.11 -6.18 6.54
N TYR A 204 14.50 -6.71 5.39
CA TYR A 204 15.87 -6.99 5.03
C TYR A 204 16.13 -6.47 3.62
N GLU A 205 17.33 -5.92 3.40
CA GLU A 205 17.74 -5.52 2.06
C GLU A 205 18.00 -6.74 1.17
N ILE A 206 17.67 -6.61 -0.11
CA ILE A 206 18.02 -7.58 -1.15
C ILE A 206 18.34 -6.85 -2.44
N ALA A 207 19.38 -7.29 -3.15
CA ALA A 207 19.59 -6.94 -4.55
C ALA A 207 19.32 -8.16 -5.41
N TYR A 208 18.75 -7.98 -6.61
CA TYR A 208 18.60 -9.08 -7.56
C TYR A 208 18.64 -8.65 -9.03
N ARG A 209 19.01 -9.60 -9.88
CA ARG A 209 18.88 -9.55 -11.34
C ARG A 209 18.04 -10.74 -11.77
N CYS A 210 16.96 -10.48 -12.47
CA CYS A 210 16.00 -11.48 -12.90
C CYS A 210 15.89 -11.42 -14.42
N GLN A 211 16.40 -12.43 -15.11
CA GLN A 211 16.29 -12.59 -16.55
C GLN A 211 15.01 -13.38 -16.85
N LEU A 212 14.25 -12.88 -17.82
CA LEU A 212 13.02 -13.52 -18.28
C LEU A 212 13.19 -14.08 -19.69
N ASP A 213 12.30 -15.00 -20.06
CA ASP A 213 12.11 -15.42 -21.44
C ASP A 213 11.60 -14.27 -22.32
N GLU A 214 11.58 -14.48 -23.64
CA GLU A 214 11.14 -13.49 -24.61
C GLU A 214 9.70 -13.04 -24.39
N THR A 215 8.86 -13.92 -23.86
CA THR A 215 7.44 -13.65 -23.55
C THR A 215 7.25 -12.90 -22.22
N GLY A 216 8.28 -12.78 -21.39
CA GLY A 216 8.21 -12.17 -20.06
C GLY A 216 7.39 -12.98 -19.05
N THR A 217 7.19 -14.28 -19.29
CA THR A 217 6.30 -15.13 -18.47
C THR A 217 7.04 -16.16 -17.63
N GLY A 218 8.29 -16.45 -17.96
CA GLY A 218 9.16 -17.38 -17.24
C GLY A 218 10.50 -16.76 -16.89
N VAL A 219 11.05 -17.17 -15.75
CA VAL A 219 12.41 -16.82 -15.32
C VAL A 219 13.40 -17.78 -15.98
N THR A 220 14.45 -17.24 -16.58
CA THR A 220 15.51 -17.99 -17.28
C THR A 220 16.89 -17.77 -16.67
N GLY A 221 17.04 -16.77 -15.79
CA GLY A 221 18.25 -16.48 -15.05
C GLY A 221 17.93 -15.69 -13.80
N PHE A 222 18.62 -15.97 -12.69
CA PHE A 222 18.38 -15.24 -11.46
C PHE A 222 19.65 -15.16 -10.61
N GLU A 223 19.96 -13.95 -10.14
CA GLU A 223 21.02 -13.71 -9.18
C GLU A 223 20.49 -12.83 -8.06
N PHE A 224 20.89 -13.09 -6.83
CA PHE A 224 20.54 -12.22 -5.71
C PHE A 224 21.66 -12.09 -4.70
N ALA A 225 21.58 -11.05 -3.89
CA ALA A 225 22.40 -10.91 -2.71
C ALA A 225 21.56 -10.35 -1.57
N LEU A 226 21.68 -10.98 -0.40
CA LEU A 226 21.10 -10.46 0.83
C LEU A 226 21.97 -9.33 1.40
N GLY A 227 21.29 -8.32 1.92
CA GLY A 227 21.89 -7.28 2.74
C GLY A 227 21.45 -7.39 4.20
N ASP A 228 21.72 -6.33 4.94
CA ASP A 228 21.42 -6.23 6.35
C ASP A 228 19.92 -6.02 6.63
N PRO A 229 19.46 -6.24 7.87
CA PRO A 229 18.15 -5.79 8.31
C PRO A 229 17.99 -4.28 8.10
N VAL A 230 16.84 -3.86 7.55
CA VAL A 230 16.51 -2.44 7.38
C VAL A 230 16.14 -1.85 8.74
N GLU A 231 16.81 -0.78 9.14
CA GLU A 231 16.55 -0.08 10.40
C GLU A 231 15.09 0.36 10.50
N ARG A 232 14.47 0.12 11.66
CA ARG A 232 13.05 0.42 11.89
C ARG A 232 12.70 1.89 11.71
N SER A 233 13.62 2.79 12.03
CA SER A 233 13.49 4.23 11.82
C SER A 233 13.27 4.62 10.36
N LEU A 234 13.72 3.79 9.41
CA LEU A 234 13.60 4.05 7.98
C LEU A 234 12.33 3.45 7.36
N TRP A 235 11.54 2.69 8.12
CA TRP A 235 10.45 1.91 7.54
C TRP A 235 9.37 2.78 6.91
N ASP A 236 8.95 3.84 7.58
CA ASP A 236 7.90 4.72 7.07
C ASP A 236 8.37 5.50 5.83
N GLU A 237 9.62 5.98 5.84
CA GLU A 237 10.24 6.68 4.70
C GLU A 237 10.32 5.77 3.45
N LEU A 238 10.64 4.49 3.64
CA LEU A 238 10.81 3.51 2.57
C LEU A 238 9.51 2.78 2.20
N GLY A 239 8.36 3.16 2.77
CA GLY A 239 7.06 2.53 2.50
C GLY A 239 6.93 1.08 3.01
N LEU A 240 7.65 0.75 4.08
CA LEU A 240 7.77 -0.59 4.64
C LEU A 240 6.86 -0.78 5.86
N ALA A 241 5.59 -1.14 5.63
CA ALA A 241 4.61 -1.31 6.71
C ALA A 241 5.09 -2.24 7.85
N ALA A 242 4.93 -1.78 9.10
CA ALA A 242 5.32 -2.52 10.30
C ALA A 242 4.44 -3.76 10.56
N THR A 243 3.15 -3.68 10.25
CA THR A 243 2.14 -4.73 10.41
C THR A 243 1.12 -4.69 9.27
N HIS A 244 0.62 -5.86 8.88
CA HIS A 244 -0.64 -6.02 8.15
C HIS A 244 -1.63 -6.59 9.16
#